data_AF-A0A7R6WKL5-F1
#
_entry.id   AF-A0A7R6WKL5-F1
#
_cell.length_a   1.000
_cell.length_b   1.000
_cell.length_c   1.000
_cell.angle_alpha   90.00
_cell.angle_beta   90.00
_cell.angle_gamma   90.00
#
_symmetry.space_group_name_H-M   'P 1'
#
loop_
_entity.id
_entity.type
_entity.pdbx_description
1 polymer ?
#
loop_
_entity_poly.entity_id
_entity_poly.type
_entity_poly.pdbx_seq_one_letter_code
_entity_poly.pdbx_strand_id
1 'polypeptide(L)'
;MRLVWTVMFALASSAAFAAAPEDDYIAARDKAIAEIAAMDSANTPVETLDAANEKARADLEKRLTALLGPFTVKDFPAAGTINLESLSSSDIGFGMLDGLRHGTDDGPSIVASTRGLVERWLQSRAAETDADLKLPTGFDAALKLDAFYTQAIGSDAAFTSTLDFALKKPDGADMAIARLGGWAQDIGPNYNQEVVVTVVKGNSVLIAEAPATPPIPKIAACDAVWTAADAAAQKLAKQATDDSDENTSDAANAAWTKGDNDFRACLGKSLPADAAFPALLAQAQTLADHMAGK
;
A
#
# COMPACT_ATOMS: atom_id res chain seq x y z
N MET A 1 1.06 -9.31 78.53
CA MET A 1 0.58 -10.00 77.31
C MET A 1 0.23 -8.93 76.29
N ARG A 2 0.92 -8.96 75.15
CA ARG A 2 0.76 -8.04 74.01
C ARG A 2 -0.47 -8.47 73.21
N LEU A 3 -1.26 -7.53 72.71
CA LEU A 3 -1.92 -7.73 71.42
C LEU A 3 -1.93 -6.40 70.65
N VAL A 4 -1.08 -6.39 69.62
CA VAL A 4 -0.86 -5.32 68.66
C VAL A 4 -1.95 -5.44 67.61
N TRP A 5 -2.70 -4.37 67.38
CA TRP A 5 -3.62 -4.24 66.24
C TRP A 5 -2.81 -3.88 65.00
N THR A 6 -2.65 -4.83 64.09
CA THR A 6 -2.03 -4.60 62.78
C THR A 6 -3.11 -4.18 61.80
N VAL A 7 -3.12 -2.90 61.41
CA VAL A 7 -3.91 -2.41 60.27
C VAL A 7 -3.18 -2.81 59.00
N MET A 8 -3.73 -3.77 58.25
CA MET A 8 -3.28 -4.10 56.90
C MET A 8 -3.85 -3.07 55.92
N PHE A 9 -3.00 -2.19 55.41
CA PHE A 9 -3.32 -1.34 54.25
C PHE A 9 -3.19 -2.22 52.99
N ALA A 10 -4.32 -2.60 52.40
CA ALA A 10 -4.34 -3.23 51.09
C ALA A 10 -4.02 -2.16 50.03
N LEU A 11 -2.79 -2.20 49.49
CA LEU A 11 -2.43 -1.49 48.27
C LEU A 11 -3.22 -2.13 47.11
N ALA A 12 -4.36 -1.55 46.77
CA ALA A 12 -4.99 -1.77 45.48
C ALA A 12 -4.08 -1.15 44.42
N SER A 13 -3.16 -1.95 43.89
CA SER A 13 -2.43 -1.62 42.67
C SER A 13 -3.45 -1.58 41.54
N SER A 14 -4.03 -0.41 41.28
CA SER A 14 -4.64 -0.12 40.01
C SER A 14 -3.53 -0.23 38.98
N ALA A 15 -3.42 -1.40 38.34
CA ALA A 15 -2.71 -1.55 37.10
C ALA A 15 -3.41 -0.61 36.11
N ALA A 16 -2.88 0.60 35.98
CA ALA A 16 -3.13 1.41 34.81
C ALA A 16 -2.62 0.57 33.65
N PHE A 17 -3.54 -0.05 32.92
CA PHE A 17 -3.24 -0.56 31.59
C PHE A 17 -2.83 0.68 30.80
N ALA A 18 -1.52 0.91 30.69
CA ALA A 18 -1.01 1.82 29.69
C ALA A 18 -1.66 1.37 28.37
N ALA A 19 -2.33 2.30 27.69
CA ALA A 19 -2.81 2.05 26.35
C ALA A 19 -1.63 1.50 25.54
N ALA A 20 -1.87 0.50 24.69
CA ALA A 20 -0.78 -0.03 23.88
C ALA A 20 -0.18 1.15 23.07
N PRO A 21 1.13 1.22 22.83
CA PRO A 21 1.73 2.32 22.07
C PRO A 21 1.04 2.60 20.72
N GLU A 22 0.43 1.57 20.11
CA GLU A 22 -0.43 1.71 18.93
C GLU A 22 -1.74 2.46 19.20
N ASP A 23 -2.41 2.22 20.34
CA ASP A 23 -3.65 2.92 20.70
C ASP A 23 -3.40 4.43 20.89
N ASP A 24 -2.28 4.80 21.52
CA ASP A 24 -1.88 6.20 21.68
C ASP A 24 -1.58 6.86 20.33
N TYR A 25 -0.96 6.12 19.40
CA TYR A 25 -0.76 6.58 18.03
C TYR A 25 -2.08 6.79 17.29
N ILE A 26 -2.98 5.81 17.33
CA ILE A 26 -4.28 5.88 16.67
C ILE A 26 -5.12 7.02 17.25
N ALA A 27 -5.16 7.19 18.56
CA ALA A 27 -5.88 8.30 19.19
C ALA A 27 -5.32 9.67 18.76
N ALA A 28 -4.00 9.80 18.60
CA ALA A 28 -3.38 11.03 18.10
C ALA A 28 -3.76 11.30 16.64
N ARG A 29 -3.73 10.26 15.79
CA ARG A 29 -4.12 10.37 14.38
C ARG A 29 -5.57 10.75 14.22
N ASP A 30 -6.47 10.04 14.89
CA ASP A 30 -7.92 10.27 14.78
C ASP A 30 -8.29 11.66 15.30
N LYS A 31 -7.61 12.14 16.36
CA LYS A 31 -7.74 13.51 16.83
C LYS A 31 -7.30 14.53 15.77
N ALA A 32 -6.14 14.33 15.14
CA ALA A 32 -5.65 15.23 14.10
C ALA A 32 -6.59 15.27 12.88
N ILE A 33 -7.10 14.11 12.45
CA ILE A 33 -8.10 14.02 11.38
C ILE A 33 -9.36 14.81 11.75
N ALA A 34 -9.87 14.66 12.98
CA ALA A 34 -11.05 15.39 13.43
C ALA A 34 -10.82 16.92 13.51
N GLU A 35 -9.64 17.35 13.94
CA GLU A 35 -9.26 18.78 13.97
C GLU A 35 -9.17 19.36 12.55
N ILE A 36 -8.54 18.64 11.61
CA ILE A 36 -8.43 19.04 10.21
C ILE A 36 -9.81 19.09 9.54
N ALA A 37 -10.65 18.08 9.75
CA ALA A 37 -12.03 18.07 9.25
C ALA A 37 -12.87 19.25 9.79
N ALA A 38 -12.66 19.65 11.05
CA ALA A 38 -13.31 20.82 11.62
C ALA A 38 -12.80 22.14 11.01
N MET A 39 -11.51 22.23 10.69
CA MET A 39 -10.94 23.37 9.99
C MET A 39 -11.50 23.50 8.57
N ASP A 40 -11.56 22.38 7.84
CA ASP A 40 -12.13 22.29 6.50
C ASP A 40 -13.61 22.71 6.49
N SER A 41 -14.40 22.15 7.41
CA SER A 41 -15.82 22.51 7.60
C SER A 41 -16.03 24.00 7.93
N ALA A 42 -15.05 24.65 8.55
CA ALA A 42 -15.06 26.08 8.84
C ALA A 42 -14.60 26.96 7.66
N ASN A 43 -14.31 26.37 6.50
CA ASN A 43 -13.70 27.03 5.34
C ASN A 43 -12.40 27.77 5.72
N THR A 44 -11.59 27.14 6.56
CA THR A 44 -10.27 27.66 6.91
C THR A 44 -9.42 27.82 5.64
N PRO A 45 -8.63 28.89 5.47
CA PRO A 45 -7.79 29.06 4.29
C PRO A 45 -6.88 27.84 4.07
N VAL A 46 -6.75 27.40 2.80
CA VAL A 46 -6.01 26.19 2.41
C VAL A 46 -4.60 26.13 3.02
N GLU A 47 -3.85 27.23 2.96
CA GLU A 47 -2.50 27.33 3.55
C GLU A 47 -2.45 27.02 5.06
N THR A 48 -3.52 27.36 5.79
CA THR A 48 -3.60 27.08 7.23
C THR A 48 -3.98 25.63 7.49
N LEU A 49 -4.82 25.04 6.62
CA LEU A 49 -5.15 23.62 6.65
C LEU A 49 -3.91 22.77 6.32
N ASP A 50 -3.17 23.13 5.28
CA ASP A 50 -1.94 22.45 4.86
C ASP A 50 -0.89 22.48 5.96
N ALA A 51 -0.67 23.65 6.59
CA ALA A 51 0.25 23.77 7.72
C ALA A 51 -0.17 22.93 8.93
N ALA A 52 -1.47 22.79 9.18
CA ALA A 52 -1.98 21.92 10.24
C ALA A 52 -1.78 20.43 9.90
N ASN A 53 -2.04 20.05 8.65
CA ASN A 53 -1.80 18.70 8.14
C ASN A 53 -0.32 18.32 8.23
N GLU A 54 0.60 19.17 7.73
CA GLU A 54 2.06 18.94 7.81
C GLU A 54 2.51 18.77 9.27
N LYS A 55 2.07 19.67 10.16
CA LYS A 55 2.41 19.61 11.58
C LYS A 55 1.92 18.32 12.25
N ALA A 56 0.69 17.91 11.96
CA ALA A 56 0.12 16.68 12.50
C ALA A 56 0.86 15.45 11.99
N ARG A 57 1.14 15.38 10.68
CA ARG A 57 1.94 14.31 10.07
C ARG A 57 3.34 14.21 10.68
N ALA A 58 4.00 15.34 10.95
CA ALA A 58 5.31 15.35 11.61
C ALA A 58 5.26 14.86 13.08
N ASP A 59 4.15 15.06 13.81
CA ASP A 59 3.96 14.46 15.14
C ASP A 59 3.73 12.94 15.05
N LEU A 60 2.89 12.52 14.10
CA LEU A 60 2.61 11.11 13.84
C LEU A 60 3.85 10.34 13.40
N GLU A 61 4.70 10.94 12.56
CA GLU A 61 5.98 10.35 12.14
C GLU A 61 6.89 10.03 13.33
N LYS A 62 6.99 10.94 14.31
CA LYS A 62 7.79 10.72 15.53
C LYS A 62 7.23 9.57 16.37
N ARG A 63 5.89 9.49 16.47
CA ARG A 63 5.22 8.39 17.18
C ARG A 63 5.44 7.06 16.49
N LEU A 64 5.33 7.01 15.15
CA LEU A 64 5.63 5.82 14.35
C LEU A 64 7.10 5.42 14.49
N THR A 65 8.02 6.37 14.47
CA THR A 65 9.46 6.10 14.68
C THR A 65 9.70 5.43 16.03
N ALA A 66 9.06 5.92 17.09
CA ALA A 66 9.16 5.32 18.42
C ALA A 66 8.48 3.93 18.48
N LEU A 67 7.36 3.75 17.79
CA LEU A 67 6.59 2.51 17.76
C LEU A 67 7.31 1.40 16.98
N LEU A 68 7.84 1.71 15.81
CA LEU A 68 8.49 0.75 14.90
C LEU A 68 9.93 0.44 15.31
N GLY A 69 10.56 1.34 16.08
CA GLY A 69 11.95 1.19 16.50
C GLY A 69 12.95 1.32 15.35
N PRO A 70 14.23 0.95 15.59
CA PRO A 70 15.27 1.06 14.58
C PRO A 70 14.97 0.28 13.30
N PHE A 71 15.29 0.87 12.16
CA PHE A 71 15.13 0.25 10.85
C PHE A 71 16.50 -0.14 10.26
N THR A 72 16.66 -1.42 9.91
CA THR A 72 17.96 -1.99 9.49
C THR A 72 17.86 -2.93 8.29
N VAL A 73 16.83 -2.79 7.44
CA VAL A 73 16.71 -3.61 6.23
C VAL A 73 17.83 -3.22 5.26
N LYS A 74 18.55 -4.22 4.78
CA LYS A 74 19.68 -4.03 3.87
C LYS A 74 19.25 -3.34 2.57
N ASP A 75 20.09 -2.41 2.10
CA ASP A 75 19.94 -1.61 0.88
C ASP A 75 18.82 -0.54 0.91
N PHE A 76 18.19 -0.34 2.06
CA PHE A 76 17.25 0.76 2.32
C PHE A 76 17.81 1.74 3.37
N PRO A 77 17.46 3.03 3.28
CA PRO A 77 17.90 4.02 4.27
C PRO A 77 17.28 3.75 5.64
N ALA A 78 18.07 4.00 6.71
CA ALA A 78 17.57 3.86 8.08
C ALA A 78 16.51 4.92 8.43
N ALA A 79 16.67 6.13 7.90
CA ALA A 79 15.67 7.18 8.04
C ALA A 79 14.44 6.86 7.18
N GLY A 80 13.26 7.13 7.69
CA GLY A 80 12.01 7.00 6.95
C GLY A 80 11.09 8.17 7.28
N THR A 81 10.17 8.44 6.37
CA THR A 81 9.13 9.46 6.51
C THR A 81 7.76 8.81 6.64
N ILE A 82 6.79 9.52 7.20
CA ILE A 82 5.43 8.98 7.32
C ILE A 82 4.82 8.65 5.95
N ASN A 83 4.26 7.45 5.82
CA ASN A 83 3.65 6.95 4.58
C ASN A 83 2.28 7.61 4.28
N LEU A 84 1.55 8.04 5.31
CA LEU A 84 0.33 8.85 5.11
C LEU A 84 0.71 10.17 4.44
N GLU A 85 0.08 10.52 3.32
CA GLU A 85 0.35 11.79 2.62
C GLU A 85 -0.59 12.91 3.07
N SER A 86 -1.84 12.58 3.41
CA SER A 86 -2.79 13.53 3.98
C SER A 86 -3.63 12.92 5.12
N LEU A 87 -4.06 13.80 6.02
CA LEU A 87 -5.05 13.53 7.07
C LEU A 87 -6.40 14.21 6.76
N SER A 88 -6.51 14.91 5.62
CA SER A 88 -7.78 15.46 5.13
C SER A 88 -8.45 14.49 4.17
N SER A 89 -9.72 14.16 4.41
CA SER A 89 -10.47 13.24 3.54
C SER A 89 -10.74 13.75 2.12
N SER A 90 -10.48 15.02 1.85
CA SER A 90 -10.58 15.63 0.52
C SER A 90 -9.37 15.37 -0.37
N ASP A 91 -8.25 14.95 0.22
CA ASP A 91 -6.95 14.97 -0.45
C ASP A 91 -6.49 13.58 -0.84
N ILE A 92 -5.67 13.53 -1.90
CA ILE A 92 -4.94 12.35 -2.31
C ILE A 92 -4.07 11.86 -1.14
N GLY A 93 -4.02 10.53 -0.98
CA GLY A 93 -3.24 9.85 0.05
C GLY A 93 -3.82 9.93 1.47
N PHE A 94 -5.07 10.37 1.62
CA PHE A 94 -5.85 10.13 2.84
C PHE A 94 -6.16 8.66 3.04
N GLY A 95 -6.06 8.19 4.28
CA GLY A 95 -6.44 6.82 4.65
C GLY A 95 -5.49 5.74 4.15
N MET A 96 -4.29 6.10 3.69
CA MET A 96 -3.22 5.16 3.39
C MET A 96 -2.81 4.34 4.63
N LEU A 97 -1.99 3.31 4.43
CA LEU A 97 -1.51 2.50 5.54
C LEU A 97 -0.59 3.31 6.46
N ASP A 98 -0.86 3.28 7.76
CA ASP A 98 0.01 3.86 8.78
C ASP A 98 1.36 3.13 8.82
N GLY A 99 2.45 3.87 8.64
CA GLY A 99 3.80 3.33 8.61
C GLY A 99 4.85 4.36 8.25
N LEU A 100 6.12 3.94 8.25
CA LEU A 100 7.23 4.73 7.75
C LEU A 100 7.72 4.18 6.42
N ARG A 101 7.85 5.05 5.42
CA ARG A 101 8.48 4.76 4.14
C ARG A 101 9.97 5.08 4.21
N HIS A 102 10.79 4.09 3.89
CA HIS A 102 12.23 4.20 3.79
C HIS A 102 12.64 4.06 2.32
N GLY A 103 13.12 5.12 1.68
CA GLY A 103 13.49 5.06 0.28
C GLY A 103 13.56 6.43 -0.38
N THR A 104 13.44 6.43 -1.69
CA THR A 104 13.39 7.62 -2.56
C THR A 104 12.18 7.53 -3.46
N ASP A 105 11.62 8.67 -3.87
CA ASP A 105 10.40 8.75 -4.68
C ASP A 105 10.49 7.96 -6.00
N ASP A 106 11.65 8.02 -6.69
CA ASP A 106 11.87 7.37 -7.99
C ASP A 106 12.68 6.04 -7.91
N GLY A 107 12.84 5.48 -6.71
CA GLY A 107 13.74 4.35 -6.48
C GLY A 107 13.14 3.30 -5.55
N PRO A 108 13.93 2.27 -5.18
CA PRO A 108 13.47 1.27 -4.23
C PRO A 108 12.98 1.92 -2.94
N SER A 109 11.78 1.55 -2.52
CA SER A 109 11.15 2.05 -1.31
C SER A 109 10.58 0.90 -0.48
N ILE A 110 10.47 1.08 0.83
CA ILE A 110 9.88 0.10 1.73
C ILE A 110 9.05 0.77 2.81
N VAL A 111 7.78 0.40 2.90
CA VAL A 111 6.89 0.82 3.97
C VAL A 111 6.96 -0.19 5.10
N ALA A 112 7.32 0.30 6.29
CA ALA A 112 7.34 -0.46 7.52
C ALA A 112 6.13 -0.09 8.39
N SER A 113 5.38 -1.11 8.81
CA SER A 113 4.23 -1.00 9.70
C SER A 113 4.25 -2.13 10.74
N THR A 114 3.27 -2.12 11.63
CA THR A 114 3.02 -3.23 12.55
C THR A 114 1.84 -4.07 12.10
N ARG A 115 1.76 -5.30 12.61
CA ARG A 115 0.60 -6.17 12.36
C ARG A 115 -0.68 -5.51 12.87
N GLY A 116 -0.67 -4.94 14.07
CA GLY A 116 -1.85 -4.31 14.67
C GLY A 116 -2.34 -3.08 13.90
N LEU A 117 -1.43 -2.26 13.36
CA LEU A 117 -1.80 -1.14 12.50
C LEU A 117 -2.42 -1.62 11.18
N VAL A 118 -1.83 -2.62 10.53
CA VAL A 118 -2.38 -3.18 9.28
C VAL A 118 -3.74 -3.83 9.52
N GLU A 119 -3.95 -4.56 10.62
CA GLU A 119 -5.24 -5.17 10.95
C GLU A 119 -6.34 -4.12 11.17
N ARG A 120 -6.03 -3.05 11.90
CA ARG A 120 -6.95 -1.92 12.10
C ARG A 120 -7.26 -1.21 10.79
N TRP A 121 -6.24 -0.99 9.97
CA TRP A 121 -6.41 -0.40 8.65
C TRP A 121 -7.30 -1.25 7.76
N LEU A 122 -7.04 -2.57 7.64
CA LEU A 122 -7.90 -3.50 6.89
C LEU A 122 -9.34 -3.53 7.42
N GLN A 123 -9.54 -3.44 8.73
CA GLN A 123 -10.87 -3.34 9.33
C GLN A 123 -11.60 -2.07 8.89
N SER A 124 -10.89 -0.95 8.76
CA SER A 124 -11.46 0.30 8.21
C SER A 124 -11.81 0.16 6.73
N ARG A 125 -10.91 -0.44 5.93
CA ARG A 125 -11.10 -0.67 4.49
C ARG A 125 -12.23 -1.65 4.19
N ALA A 126 -12.50 -2.59 5.09
CA ALA A 126 -13.63 -3.51 5.00
C ALA A 126 -14.99 -2.84 5.22
N ALA A 127 -15.02 -1.63 5.80
CA ALA A 127 -16.22 -0.82 5.95
C ALA A 127 -16.52 0.05 4.73
N GLU A 128 -15.65 0.07 3.71
CA GLU A 128 -15.86 0.87 2.51
C GLU A 128 -17.12 0.44 1.74
N THR A 129 -17.80 1.46 1.20
CA THR A 129 -19.03 1.29 0.42
C THR A 129 -18.75 1.08 -1.06
N ASP A 130 -17.64 1.61 -1.56
CA ASP A 130 -17.16 1.32 -2.90
C ASP A 130 -16.61 -0.11 -2.94
N ALA A 131 -17.16 -0.94 -3.83
CA ALA A 131 -16.77 -2.33 -3.97
C ALA A 131 -15.32 -2.49 -4.45
N ASP A 132 -14.82 -1.55 -5.25
CA ASP A 132 -13.47 -1.61 -5.82
C ASP A 132 -12.39 -1.20 -4.81
N LEU A 133 -12.77 -0.42 -3.78
CA LEU A 133 -11.88 -0.03 -2.67
C LEU A 133 -11.99 -0.96 -1.46
N LYS A 134 -13.01 -1.81 -1.42
CA LYS A 134 -13.27 -2.66 -0.26
C LYS A 134 -12.23 -3.78 -0.15
N LEU A 135 -11.53 -3.82 0.99
CA LEU A 135 -10.57 -4.87 1.28
C LEU A 135 -11.12 -5.89 2.29
N PRO A 136 -10.72 -7.17 2.19
CA PRO A 136 -10.99 -8.14 3.23
C PRO A 136 -10.15 -7.84 4.49
N THR A 137 -10.65 -8.26 5.65
CA THR A 137 -9.97 -8.02 6.93
C THR A 137 -8.76 -8.90 7.19
N GLY A 138 -8.61 -10.01 6.45
CA GLY A 138 -7.51 -10.97 6.62
C GLY A 138 -6.35 -10.74 5.66
N PHE A 139 -5.11 -10.78 6.18
CA PHE A 139 -3.88 -10.61 5.41
C PHE A 139 -3.81 -11.47 4.14
N ASP A 140 -4.05 -12.78 4.24
CA ASP A 140 -3.86 -13.69 3.09
C ASP A 140 -4.74 -13.34 1.90
N ALA A 141 -5.97 -12.88 2.16
CA ALA A 141 -6.86 -12.44 1.10
C ALA A 141 -6.49 -11.02 0.62
N ALA A 142 -6.19 -10.10 1.55
CA ALA A 142 -5.91 -8.71 1.23
C ALA A 142 -4.65 -8.54 0.38
N LEU A 143 -3.55 -9.20 0.75
CA LEU A 143 -2.26 -9.10 0.07
C LEU A 143 -2.25 -9.70 -1.35
N LYS A 144 -3.33 -10.35 -1.78
CA LYS A 144 -3.49 -10.86 -3.16
C LYS A 144 -4.26 -9.89 -4.06
N LEU A 145 -4.74 -8.78 -3.51
CA LEU A 145 -5.54 -7.80 -4.23
C LEU A 145 -4.69 -6.60 -4.63
N ASP A 146 -4.87 -6.13 -5.85
CA ASP A 146 -4.20 -4.94 -6.37
C ASP A 146 -4.60 -3.70 -5.56
N ALA A 147 -5.88 -3.60 -5.20
CA ALA A 147 -6.43 -2.55 -4.35
C ALA A 147 -5.75 -2.44 -2.97
N PHE A 148 -5.17 -3.51 -2.43
CA PHE A 148 -4.39 -3.43 -1.20
C PHE A 148 -3.16 -2.56 -1.40
N TYR A 149 -2.38 -2.82 -2.46
CA TYR A 149 -1.15 -2.09 -2.76
C TYR A 149 -1.46 -0.65 -3.19
N THR A 150 -2.47 -0.48 -4.04
CA THR A 150 -2.98 0.85 -4.42
C THR A 150 -3.32 1.69 -3.20
N GLN A 151 -4.04 1.17 -2.21
CA GLN A 151 -4.43 1.99 -1.05
C GLN A 151 -3.36 2.06 0.04
N ALA A 152 -2.47 1.06 0.15
CA ALA A 152 -1.48 1.03 1.21
C ALA A 152 -0.29 1.92 0.90
N ILE A 153 0.22 1.86 -0.34
CA ILE A 153 1.51 2.46 -0.72
C ILE A 153 1.48 3.25 -2.04
N GLY A 154 0.37 3.21 -2.78
CA GLY A 154 0.09 4.16 -3.86
C GLY A 154 -0.86 5.25 -3.38
N SER A 155 -0.81 6.43 -3.96
CA SER A 155 -1.76 7.51 -3.64
C SER A 155 -2.36 8.10 -4.91
N ASP A 156 -1.53 8.29 -5.93
CA ASP A 156 -1.90 8.92 -7.19
C ASP A 156 -1.98 7.92 -8.35
N ALA A 157 -1.55 6.67 -8.19
CA ALA A 157 -1.57 5.65 -9.24
C ALA A 157 -2.07 4.29 -8.72
N ALA A 158 -2.79 3.57 -9.56
CA ALA A 158 -3.25 2.22 -9.25
C ALA A 158 -2.14 1.20 -9.52
N PHE A 159 -1.92 0.30 -8.57
CA PHE A 159 -1.13 -0.90 -8.83
C PHE A 159 -1.94 -1.83 -9.73
N THR A 160 -1.32 -2.33 -10.79
CA THR A 160 -1.90 -3.36 -11.65
C THR A 160 -0.94 -4.54 -11.75
N SER A 161 -1.36 -5.67 -11.20
CA SER A 161 -0.53 -6.88 -11.20
C SER A 161 -0.46 -7.53 -12.58
N THR A 162 0.71 -8.08 -12.88
CA THR A 162 1.00 -8.86 -14.08
C THR A 162 1.20 -10.34 -13.74
N LEU A 163 1.95 -10.64 -12.66
CA LEU A 163 2.11 -12.02 -12.17
C LEU A 163 2.49 -12.05 -10.68
N ASP A 164 2.21 -13.16 -10.02
CA ASP A 164 2.71 -13.45 -8.67
C ASP A 164 3.98 -14.32 -8.76
N PHE A 165 4.99 -13.97 -7.97
CA PHE A 165 6.22 -14.75 -7.87
C PHE A 165 6.05 -15.89 -6.85
N ALA A 166 6.53 -17.09 -7.23
CA ALA A 166 6.62 -18.22 -6.32
C ALA A 166 7.86 -18.10 -5.42
N LEU A 167 7.75 -17.35 -4.33
CA LEU A 167 8.83 -17.22 -3.35
C LEU A 167 9.02 -18.48 -2.51
N LYS A 168 10.26 -18.73 -2.11
CA LYS A 168 10.52 -19.52 -0.91
C LYS A 168 10.27 -18.61 0.28
N LYS A 169 9.36 -18.99 1.17
CA LYS A 169 9.10 -18.23 2.40
C LYS A 169 10.41 -18.09 3.21
N PRO A 170 10.84 -16.86 3.53
CA PRO A 170 12.03 -16.65 4.35
C PRO A 170 11.89 -17.27 5.75
N ASP A 171 13.00 -17.63 6.37
CA ASP A 171 13.00 -18.26 7.70
C ASP A 171 12.41 -17.32 8.75
N GLY A 172 11.50 -17.85 9.58
CA GLY A 172 10.82 -17.10 10.63
C GLY A 172 9.73 -16.13 10.14
N ALA A 173 9.58 -15.92 8.83
CA ALA A 173 8.45 -15.16 8.30
C ALA A 173 7.15 -15.97 8.44
N ASP A 174 6.08 -15.27 8.81
CA ASP A 174 4.73 -15.84 8.81
C ASP A 174 4.20 -15.93 7.39
N MET A 175 4.42 -14.86 6.61
CA MET A 175 3.99 -14.75 5.21
C MET A 175 5.05 -14.00 4.39
N ALA A 176 5.18 -14.38 3.12
CA ALA A 176 5.91 -13.63 2.11
C ALA A 176 5.17 -13.75 0.79
N ILE A 177 4.78 -12.60 0.21
CA ILE A 177 4.10 -12.51 -1.09
C ILE A 177 4.92 -11.57 -1.95
N ALA A 178 5.17 -11.95 -3.19
CA ALA A 178 5.78 -11.06 -4.16
C ALA A 178 4.99 -11.06 -5.45
N ARG A 179 4.85 -9.87 -6.02
CA ARG A 179 4.04 -9.59 -7.19
C ARG A 179 4.87 -8.72 -8.12
N LEU A 180 4.71 -8.94 -9.41
CA LEU A 180 5.17 -8.05 -10.45
C LEU A 180 3.97 -7.24 -10.93
N GLY A 181 4.10 -5.93 -11.04
CA GLY A 181 3.04 -5.07 -11.55
C GLY A 181 3.54 -3.66 -11.81
N GLY A 182 2.68 -2.79 -12.31
CA GLY A 182 3.04 -1.39 -12.58
C GLY A 182 2.05 -0.42 -11.96
N TRP A 183 2.54 0.76 -11.62
CA TRP A 183 1.75 1.91 -11.17
C TRP A 183 1.28 2.69 -12.39
N ALA A 184 -0.03 2.93 -12.53
CA ALA A 184 -0.58 3.73 -13.62
C ALA A 184 -1.86 4.48 -13.21
N GLN A 185 -2.03 5.70 -13.75
CA GLN A 185 -3.28 6.46 -13.71
C GLN A 185 -4.18 6.15 -14.91
N ASP A 186 -3.56 5.86 -16.06
CA ASP A 186 -4.23 5.62 -17.32
C ASP A 186 -4.26 4.13 -17.68
N ILE A 187 -5.26 3.74 -18.47
CA ILE A 187 -5.35 2.39 -19.04
C ILE A 187 -4.38 2.28 -20.21
N GLY A 188 -3.51 1.27 -20.18
CA GLY A 188 -2.60 1.01 -21.28
C GLY A 188 -1.45 0.05 -20.94
N PRO A 189 -0.67 -0.34 -21.94
CA PRO A 189 0.40 -1.31 -21.77
C PRO A 189 1.49 -0.70 -20.88
N ASN A 190 1.71 -1.31 -19.72
CA ASN A 190 2.73 -0.86 -18.78
C ASN A 190 3.92 -1.83 -18.71
N TYR A 191 5.05 -1.39 -19.27
CA TYR A 191 6.35 -2.08 -19.18
C TYR A 191 7.25 -1.55 -18.05
N ASN A 192 6.89 -0.41 -17.46
CA ASN A 192 7.58 0.14 -16.28
C ASN A 192 7.03 -0.57 -15.04
N GLN A 193 7.43 -1.82 -14.86
CA GLN A 193 6.97 -2.65 -13.77
C GLN A 193 7.95 -2.67 -12.60
N GLU A 194 7.40 -2.95 -11.44
CA GLU A 194 8.08 -3.08 -10.17
C GLU A 194 7.89 -4.48 -9.61
N VAL A 195 8.89 -4.92 -8.87
CA VAL A 195 8.81 -6.07 -7.99
C VAL A 195 8.35 -5.56 -6.63
N VAL A 196 7.11 -5.89 -6.27
CA VAL A 196 6.50 -5.52 -4.98
C VAL A 196 6.48 -6.75 -4.08
N VAL A 197 7.03 -6.65 -2.88
CA VAL A 197 7.17 -7.76 -1.93
C VAL A 197 6.63 -7.36 -0.58
N THR A 198 5.72 -8.16 -0.03
CA THR A 198 5.26 -8.04 1.35
C THR A 198 5.81 -9.18 2.20
N VAL A 199 6.42 -8.85 3.34
CA VAL A 199 6.82 -9.81 4.38
C VAL A 199 6.11 -9.48 5.68
N VAL A 200 5.49 -10.50 6.27
CA VAL A 200 4.91 -10.45 7.61
C VAL A 200 5.73 -11.36 8.51
N LYS A 201 6.28 -10.82 9.60
CA LYS A 201 7.13 -11.55 10.55
C LYS A 201 6.84 -11.06 11.97
N GLY A 202 6.15 -11.87 12.77
CA GLY A 202 5.72 -11.49 14.11
C GLY A 202 4.89 -10.20 14.07
N ASN A 203 5.32 -9.18 14.80
CA ASN A 203 4.63 -7.88 14.78
C ASN A 203 5.00 -6.97 13.59
N SER A 204 6.02 -7.30 12.78
CA SER A 204 6.45 -6.44 11.67
C SER A 204 5.72 -6.80 10.38
N VAL A 205 5.27 -5.77 9.67
CA VAL A 205 4.80 -5.86 8.28
C VAL A 205 5.64 -4.91 7.44
N LEU A 206 6.25 -5.45 6.39
CA LEU A 206 7.12 -4.70 5.48
C LEU A 206 6.60 -4.87 4.06
N ILE A 207 6.45 -3.77 3.31
CA ILE A 207 6.03 -3.76 1.91
C ILE A 207 7.10 -3.00 1.12
N ALA A 208 7.93 -3.72 0.40
CA ALA A 208 8.97 -3.17 -0.45
C ALA A 208 8.53 -3.11 -1.91
N GLU A 209 8.95 -2.08 -2.62
CA GLU A 209 8.82 -1.97 -4.06
C GLU A 209 10.16 -1.55 -4.67
N ALA A 210 10.44 -2.05 -5.86
CA ALA A 210 11.66 -1.70 -6.59
C ALA A 210 11.45 -1.90 -8.09
N PRO A 211 12.05 -1.05 -8.95
CA PRO A 211 12.03 -1.25 -10.40
C PRO A 211 12.47 -2.65 -10.80
N ALA A 212 11.73 -3.28 -11.70
CA ALA A 212 12.04 -4.62 -12.20
C ALA A 212 13.43 -4.63 -12.88
N THR A 213 14.31 -5.49 -12.39
CA THR A 213 15.67 -5.63 -12.87
C THR A 213 15.97 -7.09 -13.19
N PRO A 214 16.13 -7.48 -14.47
CA PRO A 214 16.14 -6.61 -15.66
C PRO A 214 14.76 -6.03 -15.99
N PRO A 215 14.68 -4.96 -16.80
CA PRO A 215 13.41 -4.43 -17.29
C PRO A 215 12.57 -5.50 -17.99
N ILE A 216 11.25 -5.35 -17.93
CA ILE A 216 10.31 -6.30 -18.54
C ILE A 216 10.51 -6.31 -20.07
N PRO A 217 10.79 -7.48 -20.67
CA PRO A 217 10.99 -7.57 -22.11
C PRO A 217 9.71 -7.24 -22.86
N LYS A 218 9.85 -6.55 -23.99
CA LYS A 218 8.74 -6.34 -24.91
C LYS A 218 8.41 -7.64 -25.63
N ILE A 219 7.17 -8.10 -25.48
CA ILE A 219 6.69 -9.34 -26.08
C ILE A 219 5.73 -8.98 -27.20
N ALA A 220 6.19 -9.13 -28.45
CA ALA A 220 5.43 -8.70 -29.64
C ALA A 220 4.00 -9.29 -29.71
N ALA A 221 3.81 -10.52 -29.22
CA ALA A 221 2.48 -11.13 -29.14
C ALA A 221 1.54 -10.39 -28.18
N CYS A 222 2.06 -9.88 -27.06
CA CYS A 222 1.27 -9.11 -26.09
C CYS A 222 1.03 -7.68 -26.58
N ASP A 223 2.02 -7.05 -27.23
CA ASP A 223 1.83 -5.74 -27.89
C ASP A 223 0.70 -5.80 -28.94
N ALA A 224 0.59 -6.91 -29.66
CA ALA A 224 -0.49 -7.12 -30.63
C ALA A 224 -1.87 -7.23 -29.96
N VAL A 225 -1.97 -7.80 -28.76
CA VAL A 225 -3.22 -7.85 -27.97
C VAL A 225 -3.68 -6.43 -27.64
N TRP A 226 -2.78 -5.60 -27.09
CA TRP A 226 -3.12 -4.21 -26.80
C TRP A 226 -3.47 -3.42 -28.06
N THR A 227 -2.66 -3.52 -29.12
CA THR A 227 -2.87 -2.77 -30.37
C THR A 227 -4.25 -3.05 -30.98
N ALA A 228 -4.70 -4.31 -30.92
CA ALA A 228 -6.04 -4.69 -31.41
C ALA A 228 -7.16 -4.10 -30.53
N ALA A 229 -6.99 -4.13 -29.20
CA ALA A 229 -7.96 -3.57 -28.28
C ALA A 229 -8.05 -2.03 -28.40
N ASP A 230 -6.92 -1.36 -28.47
CA ASP A 230 -6.83 0.10 -28.65
C ASP A 230 -7.49 0.54 -29.96
N ALA A 231 -7.22 -0.14 -31.09
CA ALA A 231 -7.88 0.15 -32.35
C ALA A 231 -9.41 0.00 -32.27
N ALA A 232 -9.91 -1.00 -31.54
CA ALA A 232 -11.34 -1.19 -31.33
C ALA A 232 -11.94 -0.09 -30.43
N ALA A 233 -11.27 0.23 -29.32
CA ALA A 233 -11.70 1.27 -28.38
C ALA A 233 -11.71 2.66 -29.03
N GLN A 234 -10.68 3.01 -29.80
CA GLN A 234 -10.64 4.28 -30.54
C GLN A 234 -11.75 4.41 -31.58
N LYS A 235 -12.19 3.30 -32.20
CA LYS A 235 -13.32 3.31 -33.11
C LYS A 235 -14.63 3.62 -32.36
N LEU A 236 -14.82 3.02 -31.19
CA LEU A 236 -15.98 3.28 -30.32
C LEU A 236 -15.97 4.73 -29.80
N ALA A 237 -14.81 5.22 -29.37
CA ALA A 237 -14.65 6.59 -28.88
C ALA A 237 -14.98 7.64 -29.95
N LYS A 238 -14.58 7.42 -31.22
CA LYS A 238 -14.95 8.30 -32.33
C LYS A 238 -16.45 8.30 -32.62
N GLN A 239 -17.11 7.15 -32.49
CA GLN A 239 -18.57 7.07 -32.62
C GLN A 239 -19.26 7.84 -31.48
N ALA A 240 -18.72 7.78 -30.27
CA ALA A 240 -19.22 8.53 -29.12
C ALA A 240 -19.16 10.05 -29.29
N THR A 241 -18.07 10.55 -29.85
CA THR A 241 -17.91 12.00 -30.12
C THR A 241 -18.89 12.51 -31.17
N ASP A 242 -19.32 11.65 -32.10
CA ASP A 242 -20.25 12.01 -33.16
C ASP A 242 -21.73 11.93 -32.70
N ASP A 243 -22.04 11.02 -31.77
CA ASP A 243 -23.42 10.73 -31.33
C ASP A 243 -23.79 11.29 -29.94
N SER A 244 -22.84 11.81 -29.15
CA SER A 244 -23.03 12.31 -27.76
C SER A 244 -23.73 11.32 -26.81
N ASP A 245 -23.54 10.01 -27.04
CA ASP A 245 -24.14 8.93 -26.26
C ASP A 245 -23.17 8.40 -25.19
N GLU A 246 -23.49 8.62 -23.91
CA GLU A 246 -22.71 8.14 -22.75
C GLU A 246 -22.40 6.63 -22.84
N ASN A 247 -23.31 5.82 -23.38
CA ASN A 247 -23.14 4.36 -23.51
C ASN A 247 -21.95 3.98 -24.42
N THR A 248 -21.64 4.83 -25.40
CA THR A 248 -20.53 4.56 -26.35
C THR A 248 -19.17 4.95 -25.78
N SER A 249 -19.12 5.91 -24.86
CA SER A 249 -17.91 6.21 -24.06
C SER A 249 -17.60 5.07 -23.09
N ASP A 250 -18.61 4.55 -22.41
CA ASP A 250 -18.47 3.38 -21.52
C ASP A 250 -17.98 2.14 -22.27
N ALA A 251 -18.48 1.93 -23.48
CA ALA A 251 -18.04 0.82 -24.33
C ALA A 251 -16.55 0.95 -24.73
N ALA A 252 -16.07 2.16 -25.04
CA ALA A 252 -14.66 2.40 -25.33
C ALA A 252 -13.77 2.12 -24.11
N ASN A 253 -14.16 2.63 -22.93
CA ASN A 253 -13.45 2.39 -21.68
C ASN A 253 -13.43 0.91 -21.28
N ALA A 254 -14.54 0.20 -21.46
CA ALA A 254 -14.59 -1.24 -21.23
C ALA A 254 -13.67 -2.00 -22.20
N ALA A 255 -13.58 -1.57 -23.46
CA ALA A 255 -12.67 -2.16 -24.44
C ALA A 255 -11.20 -1.93 -24.07
N TRP A 256 -10.81 -0.72 -23.67
CA TRP A 256 -9.47 -0.43 -23.16
C TRP A 256 -9.16 -1.23 -21.89
N THR A 257 -10.06 -1.25 -20.90
CA THR A 257 -9.89 -2.00 -19.65
C THR A 257 -9.68 -3.48 -19.91
N LYS A 258 -10.47 -4.06 -20.82
CA LYS A 258 -10.29 -5.45 -21.23
C LYS A 258 -8.94 -5.65 -21.94
N GLY A 259 -8.56 -4.73 -22.84
CA GLY A 259 -7.30 -4.77 -23.56
C GLY A 259 -6.08 -4.76 -22.64
N ASP A 260 -6.08 -3.91 -21.63
CA ASP A 260 -5.02 -3.86 -20.60
C ASP A 260 -4.96 -5.16 -19.77
N ASN A 261 -6.12 -5.64 -19.29
CA ASN A 261 -6.19 -6.92 -18.58
C ASN A 261 -5.65 -8.09 -19.42
N ASP A 262 -6.03 -8.16 -20.70
CA ASP A 262 -5.56 -9.21 -21.62
C ASP A 262 -4.06 -9.06 -21.92
N PHE A 263 -3.56 -7.83 -22.05
CA PHE A 263 -2.13 -7.53 -22.23
C PHE A 263 -1.31 -8.03 -21.02
N ARG A 264 -1.71 -7.66 -19.79
CA ARG A 264 -1.05 -8.12 -18.56
C ARG A 264 -1.13 -9.63 -18.38
N ALA A 265 -2.28 -10.24 -18.68
CA ALA A 265 -2.41 -11.70 -18.66
C ALA A 265 -1.48 -12.38 -19.69
N CYS A 266 -1.32 -11.79 -20.88
CA CYS A 266 -0.37 -12.26 -21.89
C CYS A 266 1.08 -12.19 -21.39
N LEU A 267 1.47 -11.06 -20.78
CA LEU A 267 2.81 -10.91 -20.18
C LEU A 267 3.02 -11.92 -19.06
N GLY A 268 2.09 -12.02 -18.10
CA GLY A 268 2.19 -12.94 -16.96
C GLY A 268 2.30 -14.41 -17.38
N LYS A 269 1.65 -14.79 -18.49
CA LYS A 269 1.78 -16.13 -19.08
C LYS A 269 3.12 -16.35 -19.79
N SER A 270 3.66 -15.32 -20.43
CA SER A 270 4.84 -15.43 -21.29
C SER A 270 6.15 -15.31 -20.50
N LEU A 271 6.16 -14.45 -19.48
CA LEU A 271 7.34 -14.13 -18.68
C LEU A 271 8.02 -15.35 -18.04
N PRO A 272 7.32 -16.33 -17.43
CA PRO A 272 7.98 -17.48 -16.82
C PRO A 272 8.86 -18.30 -17.78
N ALA A 273 8.64 -18.20 -19.10
CA ALA A 273 9.46 -18.86 -20.13
C ALA A 273 10.56 -17.95 -20.69
N ASP A 274 10.57 -16.67 -20.32
CA ASP A 274 11.55 -15.68 -20.77
C ASP A 274 12.86 -15.77 -19.96
N ALA A 275 13.98 -15.41 -20.59
CA ALA A 275 15.30 -15.41 -19.96
C ALA A 275 15.44 -14.38 -18.82
N ALA A 276 14.60 -13.35 -18.77
CA ALA A 276 14.58 -12.35 -17.70
C ALA A 276 14.01 -12.90 -16.38
N PHE A 277 13.11 -13.88 -16.44
CA PHE A 277 12.32 -14.29 -15.28
C PHE A 277 13.12 -14.82 -14.09
N PRO A 278 14.18 -15.65 -14.27
CA PRO A 278 15.00 -16.09 -13.14
C PRO A 278 15.63 -14.93 -12.36
N ALA A 279 16.02 -13.85 -13.03
CA ALA A 279 16.59 -12.67 -12.38
C ALA A 279 15.52 -11.86 -11.62
N LEU A 280 14.32 -11.71 -12.19
CA LEU A 280 13.19 -11.07 -11.51
C LEU A 280 12.76 -11.84 -10.25
N LEU A 281 12.67 -13.17 -10.34
CA LEU A 281 12.36 -14.01 -9.20
C LEU A 281 13.46 -13.92 -8.12
N ALA A 282 14.73 -13.88 -8.52
CA ALA A 282 15.85 -13.71 -7.61
C ALA A 282 15.84 -12.33 -6.92
N GLN A 283 15.46 -11.26 -7.64
CA GLN A 283 15.25 -9.93 -7.07
C GLN A 283 14.16 -9.97 -5.98
N ALA A 284 13.01 -10.56 -6.30
CA ALA A 284 11.90 -10.70 -5.36
C ALA A 284 12.29 -11.50 -4.11
N GLN A 285 13.01 -12.61 -4.29
CA GLN A 285 13.52 -13.41 -3.17
C GLN A 285 14.52 -12.63 -2.31
N THR A 286 15.43 -11.88 -2.95
CA THR A 286 16.44 -11.08 -2.23
C THR A 286 15.79 -10.00 -1.36
N LEU A 287 14.77 -9.31 -1.88
CA LEU A 287 13.99 -8.34 -1.11
C LEU A 287 13.30 -9.03 0.08
N ALA A 288 12.66 -10.18 -0.14
CA ALA A 288 12.01 -10.94 0.93
C ALA A 288 13.00 -11.36 2.04
N ASP A 289 14.18 -11.85 1.66
CA ASP A 289 15.20 -12.32 2.59
C ASP A 289 15.81 -11.14 3.39
N HIS A 290 16.07 -10.00 2.74
CA HIS A 290 16.54 -8.79 3.42
C HIS A 290 15.53 -8.29 4.45
N MET A 291 14.24 -8.27 4.10
CA MET A 291 13.16 -7.86 4.99
C MET A 291 13.01 -8.82 6.19
N ALA A 292 13.09 -10.13 5.94
CA ALA A 292 13.01 -11.13 7.01
C ALA A 292 14.25 -11.13 7.93
N GLY A 293 15.38 -10.57 7.50
CA GLY A 293 16.57 -10.37 8.33
C GLY A 293 16.43 -9.28 9.40
N LYS A 294 15.37 -8.46 9.35
CA LYS A 294 15.01 -7.46 10.36
C LYS A 294 14.46 -8.10 11.64
#